data_AF-A0A2M9YSU2-F1
#
_entry.id   AF-A0A2M9YSU2-F1
#
_cell.length_a   1.000
_cell.length_b   1.000
_cell.length_c   1.000
_cell.angle_alpha   90.00
_cell.angle_beta   90.00
_cell.angle_gamma   90.00
#
_symmetry.space_group_name_H-M   'P 1'
#
loop_
_entity.id
_entity.type
_entity.pdbx_description
1 polymer ?
#
loop_
_entity_poly.entity_id
_entity_poly.type
_entity_poly.pdbx_seq_one_letter_code
_entity_poly.pdbx_strand_id
1 'polypeptide(L)'
;MKSVFRSFLFLFLYSLFISPVFSGPLLDKYFPRSLDRKEQEQIDEVYEYVRKLQPSAPVLSSKIYKKKTQFQEFFGFPFSGPSLLLWLQQRIHKFRIGSSGRYVANFENGTIYLDSSFFKLSNLEKTVVLIHEARHGDGEDLQHIDCPSDFPFLSTRAPETELEGMRACDDRKDGAYGFGAAFLFEILSFGLYPAGRSSEIIGMYNSEILRIMNVR
;
A
#
# COMPACT_ATOMS: atom_id res chain seq x y z
N MET A 1 37.04 -46.10 16.27
CA MET A 1 37.30 -44.68 15.92
C MET A 1 36.42 -44.08 14.81
N LYS A 2 35.50 -44.82 14.15
CA LYS A 2 34.61 -44.26 13.10
C LYS A 2 33.24 -43.76 13.57
N SER A 3 32.87 -44.04 14.82
CA SER A 3 31.53 -43.73 15.38
C SER A 3 31.43 -42.29 15.91
N VAL A 4 32.48 -41.76 16.55
CA VAL A 4 32.46 -40.44 17.20
C VAL A 4 32.40 -39.28 16.20
N PHE A 5 32.94 -39.47 14.98
CA PHE A 5 32.98 -38.43 13.95
C PHE A 5 31.62 -38.17 13.27
N ARG A 6 30.69 -39.15 13.30
CA ARG A 6 29.35 -39.00 12.72
C ARG A 6 28.40 -38.19 13.60
N SER A 7 28.55 -38.28 14.92
CA SER A 7 27.69 -37.55 15.86
C SER A 7 28.01 -36.05 15.93
N PHE A 8 29.27 -35.65 15.74
CA PHE A 8 29.65 -34.24 15.71
C PHE A 8 29.18 -33.50 14.45
N LEU A 9 29.14 -34.18 13.30
CA LEU A 9 28.66 -33.57 12.05
C LEU A 9 27.14 -33.32 12.07
N PHE A 10 26.38 -34.18 12.75
CA PHE A 10 24.93 -34.02 12.92
C PHE A 10 24.56 -32.87 13.87
N LEU A 11 25.34 -32.65 14.93
CA LEU A 11 25.13 -31.53 15.87
C LEU A 11 25.49 -30.18 15.27
N PHE A 12 26.48 -30.12 14.37
CA PHE A 12 26.87 -28.87 13.69
C PHE A 12 25.88 -28.45 12.59
N LEU A 13 25.23 -29.41 11.93
CA LEU A 13 24.15 -29.11 10.99
C LEU A 13 22.85 -28.70 11.71
N TYR A 14 22.55 -29.30 12.87
CA TYR A 14 21.35 -28.94 13.65
C TYR A 14 21.46 -27.53 14.28
N SER A 15 22.66 -27.04 14.62
CA SER A 15 22.87 -25.67 15.12
C SER A 15 22.80 -24.60 14.02
N LEU A 16 23.07 -24.95 12.75
CA LEU A 16 22.89 -24.06 11.60
C LEU A 16 21.41 -23.81 11.26
N PHE A 17 20.51 -24.74 11.59
CA PHE A 17 19.06 -24.59 11.35
C PHE A 17 18.27 -23.96 12.51
N ILE A 18 18.88 -23.76 13.69
CA ILE A 18 18.20 -23.19 14.87
C ILE A 18 18.72 -21.78 15.22
N SER A 19 19.71 -21.28 14.47
CA SER A 19 20.20 -19.92 14.66
C SER A 19 19.17 -18.91 14.11
N PRO A 20 18.65 -17.95 14.91
CA PRO A 20 17.75 -16.89 14.46
C PRO A 20 18.47 -15.82 13.62
N VAL A 21 19.55 -16.19 12.94
CA VAL A 21 20.50 -15.29 12.27
C VAL A 21 20.20 -15.15 10.77
N PHE A 22 19.23 -15.89 10.23
CA PHE A 22 18.84 -15.85 8.83
C PHE A 22 17.53 -15.10 8.53
N SER A 23 16.94 -14.40 9.50
CA SER A 23 15.82 -13.47 9.22
C SER A 23 16.38 -12.09 8.91
N GLY A 24 16.81 -11.88 7.67
CA GLY A 24 17.28 -10.58 7.18
C GLY A 24 16.48 -10.13 5.94
N PRO A 25 16.43 -8.81 5.65
CA PRO A 25 15.67 -8.26 4.51
C PRO A 25 16.01 -8.89 3.16
N LEU A 26 17.25 -9.39 3.01
CA LEU A 26 17.73 -10.01 1.78
C LEU A 26 17.12 -11.41 1.55
N LEU A 27 16.83 -12.16 2.62
CA LEU A 27 16.22 -13.50 2.50
C LEU A 27 14.72 -13.43 2.28
N ASP A 28 14.05 -12.45 2.90
CA ASP A 28 12.61 -12.20 2.69
C ASP A 28 12.30 -11.87 1.22
N LYS A 29 13.26 -11.28 0.48
CA LYS A 29 13.14 -11.06 -0.98
C LYS A 29 12.95 -12.35 -1.78
N TYR A 30 13.58 -13.45 -1.36
CA TYR A 30 13.53 -14.74 -2.07
C TYR A 30 12.58 -15.75 -1.41
N PHE A 31 12.33 -15.58 -0.11
CA PHE A 31 11.48 -16.44 0.70
C PHE A 31 10.51 -15.58 1.50
N PRO A 32 9.42 -15.10 0.87
CA PRO A 32 8.48 -14.24 1.57
C PRO A 32 7.89 -14.95 2.79
N ARG A 33 7.93 -14.27 3.92
CA ARG A 33 7.54 -14.82 5.23
C ARG A 33 6.19 -14.28 5.68
N SER A 34 5.57 -14.99 6.62
CA SER A 34 4.40 -14.46 7.32
C SER A 34 4.78 -13.25 8.19
N LEU A 35 3.77 -12.43 8.50
CA LEU A 35 3.93 -11.36 9.49
C LEU A 35 4.28 -11.94 10.85
N ASP A 36 5.15 -11.25 11.59
CA ASP A 36 5.29 -11.48 13.02
C ASP A 36 4.12 -10.83 13.80
N ARG A 37 4.09 -11.03 15.12
CA ARG A 37 3.01 -10.51 15.96
C ARG A 37 2.91 -8.98 15.92
N LYS A 38 4.04 -8.26 15.91
CA LYS A 38 4.09 -6.80 15.93
C LYS A 38 3.69 -6.21 14.58
N GLU A 39 4.07 -6.88 13.49
CA GLU A 39 3.65 -6.53 12.14
C GLU A 39 2.15 -6.77 11.97
N GLN A 40 1.61 -7.87 12.48
CA GLN A 40 0.17 -8.14 12.48
C GLN A 40 -0.60 -7.10 13.29
N GLU A 41 -0.14 -6.76 14.50
CA GLU A 41 -0.76 -5.71 15.33
C GLU A 41 -0.84 -4.37 14.57
N GLN A 42 0.20 -4.01 13.81
CA GLN A 42 0.17 -2.79 12.99
C GLN A 42 -0.80 -2.87 11.81
N ILE A 43 -1.00 -4.04 11.20
CA ILE A 43 -2.06 -4.22 10.19
C ILE A 43 -3.44 -4.04 10.81
N ASP A 44 -3.64 -4.63 11.98
CA ASP A 44 -4.91 -4.51 12.72
C ASP A 44 -5.17 -3.05 13.11
N GLU A 45 -4.15 -2.28 13.49
CA GLU A 45 -4.24 -0.84 13.74
C GLU A 45 -4.66 -0.04 12.49
N VAL A 46 -4.18 -0.41 11.29
CA VAL A 46 -4.61 0.22 10.02
C VAL A 46 -6.08 -0.09 9.74
N TYR A 47 -6.51 -1.34 9.91
CA TYR A 47 -7.92 -1.72 9.75
C TYR A 47 -8.83 -1.02 10.77
N GLU A 48 -8.39 -0.89 12.01
CA GLU A 48 -9.09 -0.14 13.04
C GLU A 48 -9.16 1.36 12.71
N TYR A 49 -8.09 1.93 12.16
CA TYR A 49 -8.09 3.30 11.64
C TYR A 49 -9.14 3.47 10.54
N VAL A 50 -9.15 2.60 9.52
CA VAL A 50 -10.13 2.63 8.43
C VAL A 50 -11.55 2.49 8.95
N ARG A 51 -11.81 1.54 9.85
CA ARG A 51 -13.13 1.29 10.44
C ARG A 51 -13.72 2.52 11.10
N LYS A 52 -12.87 3.35 11.72
CA LYS A 52 -13.26 4.55 12.47
C LYS A 52 -13.42 5.79 11.59
N LEU A 53 -13.07 5.73 10.30
CA LEU A 53 -13.32 6.83 9.37
C LEU A 53 -14.83 7.03 9.24
N GLN A 54 -15.32 8.17 9.71
CA GLN A 54 -16.71 8.55 9.55
C GLN A 54 -16.79 9.95 8.94
N PRO A 55 -17.47 10.12 7.80
CA PRO A 55 -17.70 11.44 7.25
C PRO A 55 -18.52 12.27 8.26
N SER A 56 -18.07 13.49 8.50
CA SER A 56 -18.82 14.50 9.23
C SER A 56 -19.32 15.58 8.27
N ALA A 57 -19.56 16.81 8.73
CA ALA A 57 -19.87 17.90 7.82
C ALA A 57 -18.63 18.20 6.93
N PRO A 58 -18.78 18.30 5.59
CA PRO A 58 -17.67 18.67 4.73
C PRO A 58 -17.08 20.02 5.13
N VAL A 59 -15.76 20.09 5.22
CA VAL A 59 -14.99 21.32 5.38
C VAL A 59 -14.95 22.11 4.07
N LEU A 60 -14.97 21.41 2.93
CA LEU A 60 -15.07 22.02 1.61
C LEU A 60 -16.52 22.43 1.30
N SER A 61 -16.68 23.48 0.50
CA SER A 61 -18.01 23.89 0.06
C SER A 61 -18.74 22.75 -0.68
N SER A 62 -20.06 22.63 -0.46
CA SER A 62 -20.88 21.60 -1.10
C SER A 62 -20.74 21.58 -2.63
N LYS A 63 -20.58 22.76 -3.24
CA LYS A 63 -20.34 22.90 -4.68
C LYS A 63 -19.02 22.27 -5.13
N ILE A 64 -17.94 22.47 -4.39
CA ILE A 64 -16.63 21.89 -4.71
C ILE A 64 -16.67 20.38 -4.49
N TYR A 65 -17.19 19.94 -3.34
CA TYR A 65 -17.31 18.54 -2.98
C TYR A 65 -18.06 17.74 -4.07
N LYS A 66 -19.30 18.15 -4.38
CA LYS A 66 -20.13 17.48 -5.40
C LYS A 66 -19.51 17.44 -6.79
N LYS A 67 -18.70 18.45 -7.13
CA LYS A 67 -18.05 18.55 -8.45
C LYS A 67 -16.83 17.63 -8.56
N LYS A 68 -16.15 17.33 -7.45
CA LYS A 68 -14.82 16.71 -7.46
C LYS A 68 -14.75 15.32 -6.85
N THR A 69 -15.68 14.94 -5.99
CA THR A 69 -15.71 13.57 -5.45
C THR A 69 -15.86 12.56 -6.59
N GLN A 70 -15.05 11.51 -6.52
CA GLN A 70 -15.11 10.33 -7.39
C GLN A 70 -15.27 9.05 -6.55
N PHE A 71 -15.39 9.16 -5.23
CA PHE A 71 -15.34 8.02 -4.32
C PHE A 71 -16.45 7.02 -4.62
N GLN A 72 -17.70 7.47 -4.66
CA GLN A 72 -18.83 6.58 -4.88
C GLN A 72 -18.81 5.94 -6.29
N GLU A 73 -18.35 6.70 -7.29
CA GLU A 73 -18.21 6.19 -8.67
C GLU A 73 -17.18 5.06 -8.73
N PHE A 74 -16.05 5.20 -8.05
CA PHE A 74 -14.96 4.23 -8.10
C PHE A 74 -15.21 3.03 -7.20
N PHE A 75 -15.62 3.26 -5.95
CA PHE A 75 -15.79 2.21 -4.95
C PHE A 75 -17.16 1.52 -5.04
N GLY A 76 -18.14 2.15 -5.70
CA GLY A 76 -19.52 1.63 -5.79
C GLY A 76 -20.36 1.82 -4.53
N PHE A 77 -19.87 2.55 -3.53
CA PHE A 77 -20.58 2.86 -2.29
C PHE A 77 -20.23 4.26 -1.75
N PRO A 78 -21.12 4.92 -0.99
CA PRO A 78 -20.82 6.21 -0.35
C PRO A 78 -19.66 6.10 0.66
N PHE A 79 -18.85 7.15 0.77
CA PHE A 79 -17.69 7.14 1.68
C PHE A 79 -18.07 6.80 3.12
N SER A 80 -17.50 5.71 3.62
CA SER A 80 -17.77 5.13 4.93
C SER A 80 -16.63 4.20 5.31
N GLY A 81 -16.05 4.38 6.50
CA GLY A 81 -14.98 3.55 7.01
C GLY A 81 -15.33 2.06 7.05
N PRO A 82 -16.47 1.64 7.62
CA PRO A 82 -16.91 0.25 7.61
C PRO A 82 -17.05 -0.35 6.20
N SER A 83 -17.59 0.40 5.24
CA SER A 83 -17.74 -0.10 3.86
C SER A 83 -16.38 -0.21 3.14
N LEU A 84 -15.48 0.74 3.39
CA LEU A 84 -14.11 0.70 2.87
C LEU A 84 -13.31 -0.46 3.46
N LEU A 85 -13.45 -0.73 4.76
CA LEU A 85 -12.83 -1.90 5.40
C LEU A 85 -13.32 -3.20 4.76
N LEU A 86 -14.63 -3.34 4.54
CA LEU A 86 -15.18 -4.51 3.88
C LEU A 86 -14.64 -4.66 2.45
N TRP A 87 -14.56 -3.55 1.70
CA TRP A 87 -14.00 -3.54 0.35
C TRP A 87 -12.55 -4.01 0.30
N LEU A 88 -11.72 -3.60 1.27
CA LEU A 88 -10.34 -4.07 1.43
C LEU A 88 -10.29 -5.57 1.77
N GLN A 89 -11.07 -6.02 2.75
CA GLN A 89 -11.08 -7.41 3.22
C GLN A 89 -11.59 -8.41 2.17
N GLN A 90 -12.43 -7.97 1.23
CA GLN A 90 -12.86 -8.78 0.09
C GLN A 90 -11.77 -9.03 -0.95
N ARG A 91 -10.70 -8.21 -0.96
CA ARG A 91 -9.61 -8.27 -1.94
C ARG A 91 -8.30 -8.75 -1.33
N ILE A 92 -8.06 -8.41 -0.07
CA ILE A 92 -6.83 -8.72 0.64
C ILE A 92 -7.08 -9.88 1.59
N HIS A 93 -6.61 -11.06 1.20
CA HIS A 93 -6.77 -12.30 1.98
C HIS A 93 -5.64 -12.52 2.98
N LYS A 94 -4.42 -12.08 2.65
CA LYS A 94 -3.24 -12.29 3.51
C LYS A 94 -2.13 -11.29 3.23
N PHE A 95 -1.27 -11.13 4.22
CA PHE A 95 -0.07 -10.30 4.15
C PHE A 95 1.18 -11.16 4.31
N ARG A 96 2.26 -10.78 3.61
CA ARG A 96 3.59 -11.38 3.73
C ARG A 96 4.66 -10.29 3.69
N ILE A 97 5.82 -10.56 4.28
CA ILE A 97 7.00 -9.69 4.17
C ILE A 97 7.93 -10.18 3.06
N GLY A 98 8.47 -9.23 2.30
CA GLY A 98 9.37 -9.47 1.19
C GLY A 98 8.62 -9.68 -0.13
N SER A 99 9.37 -9.94 -1.22
CA SER A 99 8.82 -10.08 -2.59
C SER A 99 8.06 -8.88 -3.17
N SER A 100 8.12 -7.69 -2.55
CA SER A 100 7.61 -6.42 -3.13
C SER A 100 8.61 -5.75 -4.09
N GLY A 101 9.78 -6.35 -4.30
CA GLY A 101 10.82 -5.83 -5.19
C GLY A 101 11.43 -4.53 -4.67
N ARG A 102 11.21 -3.43 -5.39
CA ARG A 102 11.64 -2.06 -5.01
C ARG A 102 10.48 -1.21 -4.50
N TYR A 103 9.28 -1.79 -4.43
CA TYR A 103 8.06 -1.10 -4.05
C TYR A 103 7.76 -1.34 -2.56
N VAL A 104 7.01 -0.41 -1.97
CA VAL A 104 6.60 -0.50 -0.56
C VAL A 104 5.64 -1.68 -0.32
N ALA A 105 4.87 -2.03 -1.35
CA ALA A 105 3.99 -3.17 -1.37
C ALA A 105 3.85 -3.70 -2.81
N ASN A 106 3.34 -4.91 -2.95
CA ASN A 106 2.94 -5.51 -4.23
C ASN A 106 1.78 -6.49 -4.00
N PHE A 107 0.76 -6.41 -4.84
CA PHE A 107 -0.35 -7.35 -4.84
C PHE A 107 -0.12 -8.54 -5.78
N GLU A 108 -0.46 -9.74 -5.31
CA GLU A 108 -0.57 -10.93 -6.16
C GLU A 108 -1.56 -11.93 -5.56
N ASN A 109 -2.61 -12.29 -6.31
CA ASN A 109 -3.57 -13.33 -5.96
C ASN A 109 -4.16 -13.22 -4.55
N GLY A 110 -4.60 -12.01 -4.17
CA GLY A 110 -5.17 -11.72 -2.84
C GLY A 110 -4.12 -11.64 -1.72
N THR A 111 -2.84 -11.66 -2.06
CA THR A 111 -1.72 -11.48 -1.14
C THR A 111 -1.12 -10.11 -1.33
N ILE A 112 -0.95 -9.36 -0.25
CA ILE A 112 -0.08 -8.19 -0.27
C ILE A 112 1.28 -8.56 0.30
N TYR A 113 2.30 -8.40 -0.53
CA TYR A 113 3.71 -8.52 -0.19
C TYR A 113 4.23 -7.14 0.23
N LEU A 114 4.70 -7.02 1.47
CA LEU A 114 5.11 -5.75 2.08
C LEU A 114 6.63 -5.66 2.21
N ASP A 115 7.19 -4.49 1.90
CA ASP A 115 8.52 -4.14 2.36
C ASP A 115 8.48 -3.66 3.82
N SER A 116 9.58 -3.82 4.55
CA SER A 116 9.71 -3.35 5.93
C SER A 116 9.45 -1.84 6.10
N SER A 117 9.69 -1.03 5.05
CA SER A 117 9.40 0.40 5.06
C SER A 117 7.91 0.72 5.17
N PHE A 118 7.02 -0.18 4.76
CA PHE A 118 5.57 -0.02 4.92
C PHE A 118 5.18 0.28 6.37
N PHE A 119 5.82 -0.40 7.33
CA PHE A 119 5.51 -0.23 8.74
C PHE A 119 5.95 1.12 9.32
N LYS A 120 6.84 1.85 8.63
CA LYS A 120 7.29 3.19 9.01
C LYS A 120 6.31 4.29 8.58
N LEU A 121 5.36 3.98 7.70
CA LEU A 121 4.35 4.91 7.22
C LEU A 121 3.28 5.20 8.29
N SER A 122 2.61 6.35 8.17
CA SER A 122 1.42 6.65 8.97
C SER A 122 0.24 5.75 8.57
N ASN A 123 -0.76 5.60 9.46
CA ASN A 123 -1.95 4.79 9.14
C ASN A 123 -2.71 5.28 7.90
N LEU A 124 -2.69 6.58 7.63
CA LEU A 124 -3.27 7.14 6.42
C LEU A 124 -2.49 6.69 5.17
N GLU A 125 -1.17 6.82 5.17
CA GLU A 125 -0.32 6.37 4.07
C GLU A 125 -0.42 4.87 3.85
N LYS A 126 -0.40 4.06 4.92
CA LYS A 126 -0.64 2.63 4.87
C LYS A 126 -1.99 2.34 4.22
N THR A 127 -3.05 3.06 4.59
CA THR A 127 -4.38 2.91 3.98
C THR A 127 -4.37 3.21 2.49
N VAL A 128 -3.70 4.28 2.04
CA VAL A 128 -3.57 4.61 0.61
C VAL A 128 -2.87 3.47 -0.14
N VAL A 129 -1.78 2.95 0.41
CA VAL A 129 -1.07 1.79 -0.16
C VAL A 129 -1.98 0.57 -0.22
N LEU A 130 -2.72 0.24 0.85
CA LEU A 130 -3.62 -0.92 0.84
C LEU A 130 -4.75 -0.77 -0.18
N ILE A 131 -5.31 0.43 -0.36
CA ILE A 131 -6.32 0.71 -1.38
C ILE A 131 -5.72 0.51 -2.78
N HIS A 132 -4.53 1.04 -3.00
CA HIS A 132 -3.79 0.92 -4.25
C HIS A 132 -3.55 -0.55 -4.62
N GLU A 133 -2.94 -1.31 -3.71
CA GLU A 133 -2.65 -2.74 -3.93
C GLU A 133 -3.93 -3.56 -4.10
N ALA A 134 -4.98 -3.29 -3.31
CA ALA A 134 -6.25 -3.98 -3.45
C ALA A 134 -6.88 -3.75 -4.82
N ARG A 135 -6.69 -2.57 -5.43
CA ARG A 135 -7.23 -2.27 -6.76
C ARG A 135 -6.61 -3.13 -7.86
N HIS A 136 -5.34 -3.52 -7.74
CA HIS A 136 -4.74 -4.49 -8.66
C HIS A 136 -5.42 -5.87 -8.62
N GLY A 137 -6.16 -6.19 -7.55
CA GLY A 137 -6.95 -7.41 -7.44
C GLY A 137 -8.25 -7.44 -8.23
N ASP A 138 -8.69 -6.30 -8.79
CA ASP A 138 -9.94 -6.22 -9.56
C ASP A 138 -9.79 -6.63 -11.04
N GLY A 139 -8.56 -6.75 -11.57
CA GLY A 139 -8.31 -7.13 -12.96
C GLY A 139 -6.85 -6.98 -13.40
N GLU A 140 -6.41 -7.82 -14.35
CA GLU A 140 -5.05 -7.74 -14.92
C GLU A 140 -4.80 -6.47 -15.75
N ASP A 141 -5.88 -5.83 -16.21
CA ASP A 141 -5.86 -4.55 -16.93
C ASP A 141 -5.75 -3.32 -16.02
N LEU A 142 -5.60 -3.54 -14.70
CA LEU A 142 -5.39 -2.50 -13.69
C LEU A 142 -3.94 -2.42 -13.23
N GLN A 143 -3.03 -3.04 -13.98
CA GLN A 143 -1.59 -2.93 -13.77
C GLN A 143 -1.08 -1.60 -14.30
N HIS A 144 -0.04 -1.07 -13.66
CA HIS A 144 0.60 0.17 -14.11
C HIS A 144 1.13 0.06 -15.55
N ILE A 145 1.25 1.20 -16.20
CA ILE A 145 2.02 1.43 -17.42
C ILE A 145 3.33 2.15 -17.09
N ASP A 146 4.24 2.19 -18.07
CA ASP A 146 5.46 2.97 -17.96
C ASP A 146 5.13 4.47 -17.96
N CYS A 147 5.72 5.20 -17.02
CA CYS A 147 5.66 6.65 -17.03
C CYS A 147 6.44 7.22 -18.24
N PRO A 148 5.98 8.34 -18.82
CA PRO A 148 6.59 8.94 -20.01
C PRO A 148 8.05 9.35 -19.78
N SER A 149 8.81 9.47 -20.87
CA SER A 149 10.26 9.79 -20.90
C SER A 149 10.61 11.21 -20.44
N ASP A 150 9.64 12.00 -20.03
CA ASP A 150 9.81 13.36 -19.54
C ASP A 150 8.98 13.58 -18.27
N PHE A 151 8.66 12.51 -17.54
CA PHE A 151 7.78 12.56 -16.38
C PHE A 151 8.30 13.58 -15.34
N PRO A 152 7.64 14.74 -15.19
CA PRO A 152 8.27 15.90 -14.57
C PRO A 152 8.03 15.97 -13.05
N PHE A 153 7.40 14.95 -12.47
CA PHE A 153 6.90 14.99 -11.11
C PHE A 153 7.69 14.09 -10.17
N LEU A 154 7.99 14.61 -8.98
CA LEU A 154 8.64 13.86 -7.92
C LEU A 154 7.63 13.00 -7.15
N SER A 155 8.05 11.81 -6.75
CA SER A 155 7.35 11.04 -5.73
C SER A 155 7.46 11.78 -4.40
N THR A 156 6.33 12.11 -3.75
CA THR A 156 6.37 12.73 -2.41
C THR A 156 6.95 11.80 -1.35
N ARG A 157 6.87 10.48 -1.56
CA ARG A 157 7.35 9.44 -0.64
C ARG A 157 8.79 9.00 -0.91
N ALA A 158 9.29 9.21 -2.13
CA ALA A 158 10.62 8.77 -2.57
C ALA A 158 11.16 9.72 -3.64
N PRO A 159 11.41 11.00 -3.30
CA PRO A 159 11.77 12.05 -4.27
C PRO A 159 13.08 11.76 -5.03
N GLU A 160 13.93 10.89 -4.50
CA GLU A 160 15.14 10.39 -5.14
C GLU A 160 14.89 9.34 -6.24
N THR A 161 13.65 8.85 -6.38
CA THR A 161 13.29 7.86 -7.39
C THR A 161 12.95 8.54 -8.70
N GLU A 162 13.72 8.23 -9.75
CA GLU A 162 13.43 8.60 -11.12
C GLU A 162 12.29 7.73 -11.65
N LEU A 163 11.11 8.33 -11.80
CA LEU A 163 9.89 7.63 -12.23
C LEU A 163 9.84 7.45 -13.75
N GLU A 164 10.66 8.17 -14.51
CA GLU A 164 10.76 8.06 -15.97
C GLU A 164 10.98 6.59 -16.40
N GLY A 165 10.15 6.10 -17.32
CA GLY A 165 10.23 4.72 -17.82
C GLY A 165 9.96 3.64 -16.77
N MET A 166 9.59 4.01 -15.53
CA MET A 166 9.12 3.05 -14.53
C MET A 166 7.65 2.71 -14.75
N ARG A 167 7.31 1.44 -14.59
CA ARG A 167 5.94 0.94 -14.54
C ARG A 167 5.21 1.39 -13.27
N ALA A 168 4.93 2.68 -13.16
CA ALA A 168 4.47 3.38 -11.96
C ALA A 168 3.44 4.48 -12.27
N CYS A 169 2.83 4.45 -13.45
CA CYS A 169 1.75 5.34 -13.87
C CYS A 169 0.50 4.51 -14.24
N ASP A 170 -0.68 5.13 -14.22
CA ASP A 170 -1.93 4.54 -14.72
C ASP A 170 -2.35 5.22 -16.02
N ASP A 171 -2.95 4.51 -16.97
CA ASP A 171 -3.54 5.07 -18.19
C ASP A 171 -5.05 5.29 -18.10
N ARG A 172 -5.61 5.13 -16.89
CA ARG A 172 -7.04 5.17 -16.59
C ARG A 172 -7.31 5.86 -15.26
N LYS A 173 -8.43 6.60 -15.18
CA LYS A 173 -8.82 7.34 -13.97
C LYS A 173 -9.21 6.44 -12.81
N ASP A 174 -9.71 5.24 -13.10
CA ASP A 174 -10.15 4.24 -12.14
C ASP A 174 -9.08 3.17 -11.86
N GLY A 175 -7.81 3.48 -12.18
CA GLY A 175 -6.64 2.71 -11.80
C GLY A 175 -6.31 2.82 -10.30
N ALA A 176 -5.21 2.21 -9.88
CA ALA A 176 -4.80 2.17 -8.48
C ALA A 176 -4.53 3.56 -7.88
N TYR A 177 -3.87 4.46 -8.63
CA TYR A 177 -3.68 5.86 -8.21
C TYR A 177 -4.99 6.64 -8.18
N GLY A 178 -5.93 6.30 -9.08
CA GLY A 178 -7.27 6.86 -9.10
C GLY A 178 -8.03 6.63 -7.80
N PHE A 179 -8.02 5.39 -7.31
CA PHE A 179 -8.65 5.01 -6.05
C PHE A 179 -7.98 5.66 -4.84
N GLY A 180 -6.64 5.73 -4.84
CA GLY A 180 -5.88 6.46 -3.83
C GLY A 180 -6.25 7.95 -3.77
N ALA A 181 -6.33 8.61 -4.93
CA ALA A 181 -6.74 10.00 -5.04
C ALA A 181 -8.19 10.24 -4.60
N ALA A 182 -9.13 9.36 -5.00
CA ALA A 182 -10.53 9.46 -4.61
C ALA A 182 -10.69 9.34 -3.08
N PHE A 183 -10.00 8.40 -2.44
CA PHE A 183 -9.98 8.28 -0.99
C PHE A 183 -9.38 9.52 -0.30
N LEU A 184 -8.23 10.01 -0.78
CA LEU A 184 -7.59 11.19 -0.20
C LEU A 184 -8.43 12.47 -0.35
N PHE A 185 -9.22 12.57 -1.41
CA PHE A 185 -10.17 13.66 -1.56
C PHE A 185 -11.25 13.63 -0.46
N GLU A 186 -11.74 12.45 -0.06
CA GLU A 186 -12.69 12.32 1.05
C GLU A 186 -12.05 12.70 2.40
N ILE A 187 -10.82 12.23 2.64
CA ILE A 187 -10.04 12.59 3.83
C ILE A 187 -9.88 14.11 3.95
N LEU A 188 -9.53 14.77 2.84
CA LEU A 188 -9.42 16.22 2.77
C LEU A 188 -10.78 16.91 2.98
N SER A 189 -11.81 16.40 2.31
CA SER A 189 -13.16 17.00 2.30
C SER A 189 -13.82 16.99 3.66
N PHE A 190 -13.60 15.95 4.47
CA PHE A 190 -14.20 15.79 5.78
C PHE A 190 -13.25 16.13 6.94
N GLY A 191 -12.03 16.61 6.66
CA GLY A 191 -11.07 16.98 7.70
C GLY A 191 -10.59 15.79 8.53
N LEU A 192 -10.50 14.59 7.95
CA LEU A 192 -10.18 13.33 8.65
C LEU A 192 -8.67 13.11 8.83
N TYR A 193 -7.96 14.17 9.17
CA TYR A 193 -6.52 14.18 9.36
C TYR A 193 -6.14 15.10 10.53
N PRO A 194 -4.99 14.88 11.20
CA PRO A 194 -4.54 15.75 12.28
C PRO A 194 -4.37 17.20 11.85
N ALA A 195 -4.69 18.15 12.74
CA ALA A 195 -4.49 19.57 12.48
C ALA A 195 -3.04 19.87 12.05
N GLY A 196 -2.88 20.75 11.06
CA GLY A 196 -1.57 21.12 10.51
C GLY A 196 -1.00 20.17 9.45
N ARG A 197 -1.67 19.07 9.11
CA ARG A 197 -1.21 18.11 8.08
C ARG A 197 -1.89 18.23 6.71
N SER A 198 -2.65 19.30 6.46
CA SER A 198 -3.39 19.47 5.19
C SER A 198 -2.47 19.51 3.96
N SER A 199 -1.30 20.15 4.06
CA SER A 199 -0.32 20.22 2.97
C SER A 199 0.21 18.84 2.58
N GLU A 200 0.41 17.96 3.55
CA GLU A 200 0.81 16.57 3.31
C GLU A 200 -0.28 15.80 2.57
N ILE A 201 -1.54 15.92 2.99
CA ILE A 201 -2.66 15.24 2.33
C ILE A 201 -2.80 15.73 0.88
N ILE A 202 -2.70 17.05 0.67
CA ILE A 202 -2.70 17.65 -0.67
C ILE A 202 -1.51 17.15 -1.50
N GLY A 203 -0.33 17.05 -0.89
CA GLY A 203 0.87 16.52 -1.53
C GLY A 203 0.68 15.08 -1.98
N MET A 204 0.14 14.20 -1.12
CA MET A 204 -0.17 12.83 -1.50
C MET A 204 -1.26 12.78 -2.58
N TYR A 205 -2.37 13.51 -2.43
CA TYR A 205 -3.43 13.57 -3.42
C TYR A 205 -2.90 13.97 -4.80
N ASN A 206 -2.05 15.01 -4.85
CA ASN A 206 -1.42 15.43 -6.09
C ASN A 206 -0.46 14.35 -6.61
N SER A 207 0.34 13.70 -5.75
CA SER A 207 1.21 12.60 -6.17
C SER A 207 0.45 11.43 -6.80
N GLU A 208 -0.76 11.11 -6.29
CA GLU A 208 -1.60 10.08 -6.90
C GLU A 208 -2.15 10.57 -8.26
N ILE A 209 -2.74 11.76 -8.32
CA ILE A 209 -3.31 12.32 -9.57
C ILE A 209 -2.27 12.49 -10.68
N LEU A 210 -1.05 12.94 -10.34
CA LEU A 210 0.02 13.19 -11.30
C LEU A 210 0.55 11.91 -11.96
N ARG A 211 0.23 10.73 -11.42
CA ARG A 211 0.58 9.43 -12.00
C ARG A 211 -0.51 8.87 -12.91
N ILE A 212 -1.63 9.56 -13.06
CA ILE A 212 -2.71 9.18 -13.98
C ILE A 212 -2.50 9.89 -15.32
N MET A 213 -2.06 9.15 -16.33
CA MET A 213 -1.70 9.62 -17.66
C MET A 213 -2.89 9.64 -18.61
N ASN A 214 -2.89 10.62 -19.53
CA ASN A 214 -3.68 10.71 -20.76
C ASN A 214 -4.89 9.75 -20.80
N VAL A 215 -5.88 10.10 -20.00
CA VAL A 215 -7.09 9.30 -19.80
C VAL A 215 -7.82 9.21 -21.13
N ARG A 216 -7.84 8.02 -21.73
CA ARG A 216 -8.73 7.72 -22.85
C ARG A 216 -10.17 7.61 -22.38
#